data_AF-A0A2V7Q140-F1
#
_entry.id   AF-A0A2V7Q140-F1
#
_cell.length_a   1.000
_cell.length_b   1.000
_cell.length_c   1.000
_cell.angle_alpha   90.00
_cell.angle_beta   90.00
_cell.angle_gamma   90.00
#
_symmetry.space_group_name_H-M   'P 1'
#
loop_
_entity.id
_entity.type
_entity.pdbx_description
1 polymer ?
#
loop_
_entity_poly.entity_id
_entity_poly.type
_entity_poly.pdbx_seq_one_letter_code
_entity_poly.pdbx_strand_id
1 'polypeptide(L)' 'MAYPDEIYQAPQSWAVRAYPKLLRYNRLPKGGHFAAWEQPETFTAELRTGFRSLR' A
#
# COMPACT_ATOMS: atom_id res chain seq x y z
N MET A 1 1.14 0.08 0.19
CA MET A 1 -0.29 0.33 0.48
C MET A 1 -0.88 -0.92 1.10
N ALA A 2 -1.67 -0.78 2.16
CA ALA A 2 -2.34 -1.86 2.86
C ALA A 2 -3.83 -1.48 2.98
N TYR A 3 -4.67 -2.21 2.26
CA TYR A 3 -6.11 -1.99 2.17
C TYR A 3 -6.85 -2.81 3.24
N PRO A 4 -7.93 -2.28 3.85
CA PRO A 4 -8.61 -2.93 4.98
C PRO A 4 -9.33 -4.22 4.58
N ASP A 5 -9.88 -4.29 3.36
CA ASP A 5 -10.68 -5.41 2.87
C ASP A 5 -9.88 -6.34 1.92
N GLU A 6 -8.54 -6.32 2.02
CA GLU A 6 -7.67 -7.26 1.31
C GLU A 6 -7.76 -8.66 1.94
N ILE A 7 -7.65 -9.71 1.12
CA ILE A 7 -7.73 -11.12 1.55
C ILE A 7 -6.73 -11.41 2.67
N TYR A 8 -5.54 -10.83 2.56
CA TYR A 8 -4.51 -10.90 3.56
C TYR A 8 -3.77 -9.57 3.71
N GLN A 9 -4.09 -8.86 4.79
CA GLN A 9 -3.37 -7.64 5.15
C GLN A 9 -2.15 -7.96 6.02
N ALA A 10 -0.96 -7.97 5.42
CA ALA A 10 0.27 -8.16 6.17
C ALA A 10 0.48 -7.03 7.21
N PRO A 11 0.72 -7.36 8.50
CA PRO A 11 1.06 -6.37 9.52
C PRO A 11 2.32 -5.58 9.14
N GLN A 12 2.35 -4.28 9.49
CA GLN A 12 3.50 -3.42 9.19
C GLN A 12 4.81 -3.98 9.78
N SER A 13 4.74 -4.53 11.00
CA SER A 13 5.91 -5.13 11.67
C SER A 13 6.51 -6.28 10.87
N TRP A 14 5.68 -7.05 10.15
CA TRP A 14 6.14 -8.16 9.31
C TRP A 14 6.76 -7.63 8.03
N ALA A 15 6.13 -6.63 7.38
CA ALA A 15 6.66 -5.99 6.19
C ALA A 15 8.04 -5.34 6.46
N VAL A 16 8.21 -4.65 7.59
CA VAL A 16 9.49 -4.04 7.99
C VAL A 16 10.55 -5.10 8.23
N ARG A 17 10.19 -6.23 8.87
CA ARG A 17 11.13 -7.33 9.10
C ARG A 17 11.57 -8.02 7.81
N ALA A 18 10.65 -8.22 6.87
CA ALA A 18 10.93 -8.88 5.59
C ALA A 18 11.69 -7.98 4.61
N TYR A 19 11.47 -6.66 4.66
CA TYR A 19 12.08 -5.69 3.76
C TYR A 19 12.83 -4.61 4.54
N PRO A 20 14.14 -4.80 4.81
CA PRO A 20 14.94 -3.84 5.60
C PRO A 20 15.04 -2.43 5.00
N LYS A 21 14.79 -2.29 3.69
CA LYS A 21 14.75 -1.00 2.97
C LYS A 21 13.32 -0.62 2.55
N LEU A 22 12.32 -1.00 3.33
CA LEU A 22 10.92 -0.66 3.04
C LEU A 22 10.74 0.86 2.99
N LEU A 23 10.52 1.39 1.78
CA LEU A 23 10.44 2.84 1.56
C LEU A 23 9.13 3.44 2.10
N ARG A 24 8.02 2.73 1.95
CA ARG A 24 6.70 3.21 2.37
C ARG A 24 5.78 2.06 2.73
N TYR A 25 5.13 2.19 3.88
CA TYR A 25 3.96 1.40 4.26
C TYR A 25 2.86 2.39 4.66
N ASN A 26 1.69 2.28 4.03
CA ASN A 26 0.56 3.15 4.32
C ASN A 26 -0.71 2.32 4.42
N ARG A 27 -1.44 2.46 5.53
CA ARG A 27 -2.76 1.84 5.72
C ARG A 27 -3.83 2.80 5.24
N LEU A 28 -4.70 2.30 4.38
CA LEU A 28 -5.77 3.11 3.79
C LEU A 28 -7.09 2.84 4.50
N PRO A 29 -8.02 3.81 4.53
CA PRO A 29 -9.29 3.64 5.23
C PRO A 29 -10.32 2.80 4.47
N LYS A 30 -10.11 2.54 3.17
CA LYS A 30 -11.07 1.84 2.29
C LYS A 30 -10.39 1.13 1.12
N GLY A 31 -11.00 0.04 0.66
CA GLY A 31 -10.64 -0.74 -0.53
C GLY A 31 -10.22 -2.15 -0.15
N GLY A 32 -10.16 -3.04 -1.13
CA GLY A 32 -9.75 -4.43 -0.93
C GLY A 32 -8.82 -4.96 -2.01
N HIS A 33 -9.04 -6.23 -2.35
CA HIS A 33 -8.19 -7.00 -3.24
C HIS A 33 -8.03 -6.36 -4.63
N PHE A 34 -9.09 -5.73 -5.14
CA PHE A 34 -9.10 -5.09 -6.45
C PHE A 34 -8.91 -3.57 -6.31
N ALA A 35 -7.96 -3.14 -5.48
CA ALA A 35 -7.68 -1.74 -5.15
C ALA A 35 -7.64 -0.77 -6.35
N ALA A 36 -7.06 -1.19 -7.48
CA ALA A 36 -7.00 -0.38 -8.70
C ALA A 36 -8.39 -0.13 -9.34
N TRP A 37 -9.33 -1.05 -9.15
CA TRP A 37 -10.71 -0.95 -9.62
C TRP A 37 -11.63 -0.31 -8.58
N GLU A 38 -11.43 -0.64 -7.31
CA GLU A 38 -12.27 -0.19 -6.20
C GLU A 38 -11.98 1.25 -5.79
N GLN A 39 -10.72 1.69 -5.87
CA GLN A 39 -10.22 2.99 -5.41
C GLN A 39 -9.17 3.57 -6.39
N PRO A 40 -9.51 3.80 -7.67
CA PRO A 40 -8.53 4.12 -8.72
C PRO A 40 -7.71 5.39 -8.44
N GLU A 41 -8.33 6.45 -7.90
CA GLU A 41 -7.64 7.70 -7.58
C GLU A 41 -6.65 7.52 -6.43
N THR A 42 -7.09 6.88 -5.34
CA THR A 42 -6.26 6.58 -4.17
C THR A 42 -5.10 5.67 -4.55
N PHE A 43 -5.36 4.62 -5.34
CA PHE A 43 -4.35 3.71 -5.85
C PHE A 43 -3.28 4.45 -6.65
N THR A 44 -3.70 5.28 -7.61
CA THR A 44 -2.77 6.05 -8.45
C THR A 44 -1.96 7.06 -7.64
N ALA A 45 -2.59 7.71 -6.66
CA ALA A 45 -1.91 8.66 -5.76
C ALA A 45 -0.85 7.96 -4.88
N GLU A 46 -1.15 6.79 -4.34
CA GLU A 46 -0.21 6.00 -3.54
C GLU A 46 0.99 5.52 -4.37
N LEU A 47 0.76 5.09 -5.62
CA LEU A 47 1.87 4.74 -6.53
C LEU A 47 2.77 5.96 -6.77
N ARG A 48 2.19 7.10 -7.17
CA ARG A 48 2.96 8.34 -7.40
C ARG A 48 3.74 8.77 -6.16
N THR A 49 3.13 8.67 -4.99
CA THR A 49 3.78 9.03 -3.72
C THR A 49 4.91 8.07 -3.37
N GLY A 50 4.70 6.76 -3.53
CA GLY A 50 5.70 5.73 -3.22
C GLY A 50 6.94 5.81 -4.11
N PHE A 51 6.77 6.16 -5.39
CA PHE A 51 7.88 6.28 -6.34
C PHE A 51 8.48 7.70 -6.41
N ARG A 52 7.95 8.68 -5.68
CA ARG A 52 8.36 10.09 -5.78
C ARG A 52 9.86 10.30 -5.53
N SER A 53 10.46 9.55 -4.60
CA SER A 53 11.88 9.69 -4.25
C SER A 53 12.84 8.95 -5.18
N LEU A 54 12.31 8.20 -6.15
CA LEU A 54 13.08 7.36 -7.08
C LEU A 54 13.11 7.94 -8.50
N ARG A 55 12.64 9.19 -8.66
CA ARG A 55 12.50 9.87 -9.95
C ARG A 55 13.46 11.04 -10.06
#